data_AF-A5DRX7-F1
#
_entry.id   AF-A5DRX7-F1
#
_cell.length_a   1.000
_cell.length_b   1.000
_cell.length_c   1.000
_cell.angle_alpha   90.00
_cell.angle_beta   90.00
_cell.angle_gamma   90.00
#
_symmetry.space_group_name_H-M   'P 1'
#
loop_
_entity.id
_entity.type
_entity.pdbx_description
1 polymer ?
#
loop_
_entity_poly.entity_id
_entity_poly.type
_entity_poly.pdbx_seq_one_letter_code
_entity_poly.pdbx_strand_id
1 'polypeptide(L)'
;MIKEKLPKRFSKLLRYSVAFSCRLSPPPKTYAELDYILRNLQSLATVELIRSTPLDSKELVRSGFWINILYNPTSTHSMFLPILLKDEVLNNARGENYSDEKQKALQSKLLLKLGKLIAIPRYSFYCDTLAKNDDQPFVFRHSLKAGAEKFEGYYKLTTGTMDKPLISIAECEAPCDKRLLRSSILHNFKLFHKFDKVELFTNRERNLSKVFINGL
;
A
#
# COMPACT_ATOMS: atom_id res chain seq x y z
N MET A 1 23.96 -13.05 18.22
CA MET A 1 22.90 -12.43 17.40
C MET A 1 22.26 -11.31 18.21
N ILE A 2 22.77 -10.09 18.08
CA ILE A 2 22.31 -8.95 18.88
C ILE A 2 20.95 -8.54 18.32
N LYS A 3 19.87 -8.83 19.07
CA LYS A 3 18.57 -8.19 18.86
C LYS A 3 18.75 -6.74 19.28
N GLU A 4 19.24 -5.89 18.39
CA GLU A 4 19.27 -4.46 18.65
C GLU A 4 17.83 -4.00 18.88
N LYS A 5 17.53 -3.70 20.15
CA LYS A 5 16.26 -3.11 20.52
C LYS A 5 16.26 -1.72 19.89
N LEU A 6 15.27 -1.44 19.02
CA LEU A 6 15.02 -0.08 18.56
C LEU A 6 15.08 0.87 19.77
N PRO A 7 15.79 2.02 19.67
CA PRO A 7 15.83 3.00 20.75
C PRO A 7 14.42 3.31 21.25
N LYS A 8 14.25 3.46 22.57
CA LYS A 8 12.92 3.62 23.23
C LYS A 8 12.04 4.71 22.57
N ARG A 9 12.68 5.73 22.00
CA ARG A 9 12.01 6.80 21.25
C ARG A 9 11.30 6.26 20.01
N PHE A 10 11.96 5.44 19.21
CA PHE A 10 11.39 4.82 18.01
C PHE A 10 10.36 3.73 18.32
N SER A 11 10.52 2.99 19.43
CA SER A 11 9.53 1.97 19.80
C SER A 11 8.19 2.57 20.20
N LYS A 12 8.19 3.72 20.88
CA LYS A 12 6.97 4.49 21.18
C LYS A 12 6.36 5.10 19.91
N LEU A 13 7.22 5.63 19.03
CA LEU A 13 6.86 6.25 17.76
C LEU A 13 6.13 5.28 16.82
N LEU A 14 6.68 4.07 16.69
CA LEU A 14 6.22 3.08 15.74
C LEU A 14 5.17 2.13 16.32
N ARG A 15 4.66 2.39 17.54
CA ARG A 15 3.75 1.47 18.24
C ARG A 15 2.50 1.17 17.42
N TYR A 16 1.98 2.18 16.72
CA TYR A 16 0.78 2.10 15.88
C TYR A 16 1.09 2.07 14.38
N SER A 17 2.36 1.94 14.01
CA SER A 17 2.75 1.85 12.61
C SER A 17 2.27 0.56 11.96
N VAL A 18 2.06 0.65 10.64
CA VAL A 18 1.66 -0.46 9.78
C VAL A 18 2.70 -0.58 8.68
N ALA A 19 3.38 -1.73 8.61
CA ALA A 19 4.18 -2.05 7.44
C ALA A 19 3.31 -2.73 6.39
N PHE A 20 3.44 -2.26 5.16
CA PHE A 20 2.81 -2.77 3.97
C PHE A 20 3.90 -3.23 3.01
N SER A 21 3.83 -4.49 2.60
CA SER A 21 4.65 -5.01 1.50
C SER A 21 3.73 -5.56 0.43
N CYS A 22 4.03 -5.30 -0.83
CA CYS A 22 3.32 -5.91 -1.94
C CYS A 22 4.22 -6.07 -3.15
N ARG A 23 3.93 -7.09 -3.95
CA ARG A 23 4.51 -7.27 -5.27
C ARG A 23 3.60 -6.63 -6.32
N LEU A 24 4.14 -5.78 -7.17
CA LEU A 24 3.41 -5.18 -8.27
C LEU A 24 3.55 -6.03 -9.55
N SER A 25 2.44 -6.23 -10.26
CA SER A 25 2.44 -6.97 -11.53
C SER A 25 1.52 -6.31 -12.56
N PRO A 26 2.02 -5.92 -13.75
CA PRO A 26 3.43 -5.94 -14.13
C PRO A 26 4.23 -4.91 -13.32
N PRO A 27 5.58 -4.98 -13.32
CA PRO A 27 6.41 -3.89 -12.83
C PRO A 27 6.10 -2.55 -13.53
N PRO A 28 6.34 -1.41 -12.88
CA PRO A 28 6.37 -0.13 -13.57
C PRO A 28 7.48 -0.15 -14.63
N LYS A 29 7.28 0.53 -15.76
CA LYS A 29 8.27 0.63 -16.84
C LYS A 29 9.10 1.91 -16.79
N THR A 30 8.59 2.94 -16.12
CA THR A 30 9.22 4.27 -16.07
C THR A 30 9.18 4.83 -14.66
N TYR A 31 10.07 5.78 -14.38
CA TYR A 31 10.05 6.51 -13.11
C TYR A 31 8.77 7.34 -12.91
N ALA A 32 8.17 7.86 -13.99
CA ALA A 32 6.89 8.57 -13.92
C ALA A 32 5.74 7.63 -13.49
N GLU A 33 5.72 6.41 -14.03
CA GLU A 33 4.74 5.39 -13.61
C GLU A 33 4.96 4.98 -12.17
N LEU A 34 6.22 4.81 -11.74
CA LEU A 34 6.56 4.55 -10.35
C LEU A 34 6.10 5.69 -9.43
N ASP A 35 6.46 6.93 -9.74
CA ASP A 35 6.08 8.12 -8.97
C ASP A 35 4.55 8.22 -8.82
N TYR A 36 3.81 8.00 -9.91
CA TYR A 36 2.34 7.93 -9.88
C TYR A 36 1.83 6.88 -8.88
N ILE A 37 2.38 5.66 -8.90
CA ILE A 37 1.99 4.59 -7.97
C ILE A 37 2.32 4.99 -6.53
N LEU A 38 3.53 5.50 -6.27
CA LEU A 38 3.99 5.85 -4.93
C LEU A 38 3.17 6.99 -4.33
N ARG A 39 2.85 8.05 -5.11
CA ARG A 39 1.98 9.15 -4.65
C ARG A 39 0.60 8.65 -4.25
N ASN A 40 0.02 7.75 -5.04
CA ASN A 40 -1.29 7.18 -4.72
C ASN A 40 -1.27 6.33 -3.45
N LEU A 41 -0.20 5.55 -3.23
CA LEU A 41 -0.02 4.80 -1.98
C LEU A 41 0.26 5.73 -0.79
N GLN A 42 1.07 6.77 -0.97
CA GLN A 42 1.35 7.79 0.05
C GLN A 42 0.10 8.55 0.48
N SER A 43 -0.90 8.70 -0.39
CA SER A 43 -2.18 9.33 -0.02
C SER A 43 -3.02 8.52 0.96
N LEU A 44 -2.67 7.25 1.22
CA LEU A 44 -3.46 6.36 2.07
C LEU A 44 -3.33 6.68 3.56
N ALA A 45 -2.15 7.13 3.98
CA ALA A 45 -1.80 7.56 5.32
C ALA A 45 -0.37 8.15 5.31
N THR A 46 0.02 8.83 6.39
CA THR A 46 1.38 9.36 6.55
C THR A 46 2.43 8.26 6.44
N VAL A 47 3.47 8.53 5.63
CA VAL A 47 4.56 7.58 5.35
C VAL A 47 5.83 7.98 6.11
N GLU A 48 6.38 7.04 6.85
CA GLU A 48 7.66 7.18 7.55
C GLU A 48 8.84 6.68 6.69
N LEU A 49 8.62 5.59 5.95
CA LEU A 49 9.62 5.00 5.08
C LEU A 49 8.96 4.38 3.86
N ILE A 50 9.59 4.55 2.70
CA ILE A 50 9.20 3.90 1.46
C ILE A 50 10.44 3.35 0.77
N ARG A 51 10.35 2.11 0.30
CA ARG A 51 11.39 1.45 -0.50
C ARG A 51 10.70 0.69 -1.63
N SER A 52 11.33 0.65 -2.79
CA SER A 52 10.88 -0.19 -3.90
C SER A 52 12.07 -0.90 -4.53
N THR A 53 11.81 -2.00 -5.22
CA THR A 53 12.82 -2.64 -6.07
C THR A 53 13.29 -1.63 -7.13
N PRO A 54 14.60 -1.40 -7.32
CA PRO A 54 15.06 -0.51 -8.37
C PRO A 54 14.70 -1.07 -9.77
N LEU A 55 14.22 -0.21 -10.68
CA LEU A 55 13.71 -0.60 -12.00
C LEU A 55 14.75 -1.34 -12.87
N ASP A 56 16.02 -0.96 -12.77
CA ASP A 56 17.10 -1.54 -13.59
C ASP A 56 17.96 -2.57 -12.83
N SER A 57 17.43 -3.10 -11.73
CA SER A 57 18.18 -4.04 -10.87
C SER A 57 18.02 -5.50 -11.29
N LYS A 58 19.06 -6.31 -11.01
CA LYS A 58 18.97 -7.78 -11.07
C LYS A 58 17.88 -8.33 -10.14
N GLU A 59 17.57 -7.61 -9.07
CA GLU A 59 16.53 -7.99 -8.11
C GLU A 59 15.14 -7.99 -8.74
N LEU A 60 14.87 -7.07 -9.68
CA LEU A 60 13.62 -7.04 -10.42
C LEU A 60 13.38 -8.35 -11.17
N VAL A 61 14.42 -8.88 -11.82
CA VAL A 61 14.35 -10.14 -12.56
C VAL A 61 14.21 -11.33 -11.61
N ARG A 62 14.93 -11.32 -10.49
CA ARG A 62 14.96 -12.43 -9.53
C ARG A 62 13.68 -12.58 -8.71
N SER A 63 13.17 -11.48 -8.17
CA SER A 63 12.12 -11.49 -7.14
C SER A 63 10.85 -10.74 -7.55
N GLY A 64 10.90 -10.00 -8.67
CA GLY A 64 9.83 -9.10 -9.11
C GLY A 64 9.94 -7.71 -8.48
N PHE A 65 8.99 -6.85 -8.83
CA PHE A 65 8.93 -5.49 -8.31
C PHE A 65 8.16 -5.46 -6.99
N TRP A 66 8.84 -5.09 -5.90
CA TRP A 66 8.25 -4.97 -4.58
C TRP A 66 8.20 -3.52 -4.13
N ILE A 67 7.16 -3.19 -3.39
CA ILE A 67 7.00 -1.91 -2.69
C ILE A 67 6.84 -2.23 -1.21
N ASN A 68 7.65 -1.58 -0.38
CA ASN A 68 7.63 -1.68 1.07
C ASN A 68 7.41 -0.29 1.66
N ILE A 69 6.33 -0.13 2.43
CA ILE A 69 5.95 1.16 3.03
C ILE A 69 5.73 0.97 4.52
N LEU A 70 6.31 1.85 5.32
CA LEU A 70 6.00 1.99 6.73
C LEU A 70 5.09 3.20 6.90
N TYR A 71 3.83 2.94 7.24
CA TYR A 71 2.86 3.98 7.56
C TYR A 71 2.84 4.29 9.05
N ASN A 72 2.56 5.55 9.37
CA ASN A 72 2.16 6.00 10.70
C ASN A 72 0.75 6.62 10.62
N PRO A 73 -0.31 5.82 10.82
CA PRO A 73 -1.69 6.31 10.71
C PRO A 73 -2.09 7.28 11.83
N THR A 74 -1.23 7.51 12.82
CA THR A 74 -1.51 8.34 14.00
C THR A 74 -0.84 9.71 13.97
N SER A 75 -0.01 9.97 12.94
CA SER A 75 0.64 11.25 12.74
C SER A 75 0.12 11.91 11.47
N THR A 76 0.06 13.23 11.46
CA THR A 76 -0.21 14.04 10.26
C THR A 76 1.06 14.33 9.46
N HIS A 77 2.24 14.13 10.05
CA HIS A 77 3.54 14.42 9.44
C HIS A 77 4.51 13.26 9.62
N SER A 78 5.34 13.01 8.59
CA SER A 78 6.45 12.07 8.68
C SER A 78 7.49 12.59 9.66
N MET A 79 8.04 11.71 10.48
CA MET A 79 9.07 12.06 11.47
C MET A 79 10.48 11.70 10.99
N PHE A 80 10.62 11.03 9.84
CA PHE A 80 11.89 10.69 9.22
C PHE A 80 12.23 11.53 7.98
N LEU A 81 11.35 12.47 7.60
CA LEU A 81 11.65 13.46 6.56
C LEU A 81 12.70 14.46 7.08
N PRO A 82 13.91 14.53 6.50
CA PRO A 82 14.83 15.59 6.81
C PRO A 82 14.38 16.86 6.08
N ILE A 83 14.50 18.00 6.78
CA ILE A 83 14.48 19.39 6.27
C ILE A 83 13.13 20.12 6.42
N LEU A 84 13.17 21.21 7.22
CA LEU A 84 12.17 22.28 7.41
C LEU A 84 11.03 22.10 8.43
N LEU A 85 11.27 21.49 9.58
CA LEU A 85 10.33 21.62 10.70
C LEU A 85 10.94 22.54 11.76
N LYS A 86 10.42 23.78 11.87
CA LYS A 86 10.57 24.61 13.07
C LYS A 86 10.13 23.80 14.29
N ASP A 87 10.73 24.04 15.46
CA ASP A 87 10.44 23.29 16.71
C ASP A 87 8.94 23.23 17.07
N GLU A 88 8.13 24.18 16.59
CA GLU A 88 6.67 24.19 16.71
C GLU A 88 5.98 23.00 16.01
N VAL A 89 6.48 22.54 14.85
CA VAL A 89 5.92 21.37 14.17
C VAL A 89 6.38 20.08 14.84
N LEU A 90 7.56 20.03 15.46
CA LEU A 90 7.97 18.89 16.29
C LEU A 90 7.09 18.73 17.55
N ASN A 91 6.57 19.84 18.09
CA ASN A 91 5.62 19.81 19.19
C ASN A 91 4.21 19.39 18.75
N ASN A 92 3.80 19.71 17.51
CA ASN A 92 2.52 19.28 16.91
C ASN A 92 2.58 17.90 16.20
N ALA A 93 3.78 17.43 15.83
CA ALA A 93 4.05 16.11 15.23
C ALA A 93 4.25 15.03 16.28
N ARG A 94 4.25 15.39 17.58
CA ARG A 94 3.82 14.45 18.62
C ARG A 94 2.39 14.09 18.28
N GLY A 95 2.23 12.95 17.60
CA GLY A 95 0.95 12.46 17.07
C GLY A 95 -0.17 12.91 17.97
N GLU A 96 -1.10 13.68 17.39
CA GLU A 96 -2.23 14.32 18.05
C GLU A 96 -2.63 13.50 19.28
N ASN A 97 -2.74 14.13 20.47
CA ASN A 97 -2.99 13.50 21.79
C ASN A 97 -4.24 12.60 21.81
N TYR A 98 -4.20 11.53 21.03
CA TYR A 98 -5.27 10.61 20.79
C TYR A 98 -5.20 9.57 21.88
N SER A 99 -6.37 9.21 22.38
CA SER A 99 -6.49 8.05 23.24
C SER A 99 -5.90 6.82 22.55
N ASP A 100 -5.38 5.90 23.35
CA ASP A 100 -4.86 4.60 22.90
C ASP A 100 -5.88 3.85 22.02
N GLU A 101 -7.17 4.03 22.30
CA GLU A 101 -8.29 3.47 21.53
C GLU A 101 -8.42 4.08 20.14
N LYS A 102 -8.36 5.42 20.03
CA LYS A 102 -8.42 6.11 18.74
C LYS A 102 -7.21 5.74 17.87
N GLN A 103 -6.02 5.61 18.46
CA GLN A 103 -4.82 5.17 17.75
C GLN A 103 -4.96 3.73 17.21
N LYS A 104 -5.51 2.79 18.00
CA LYS A 104 -5.85 1.44 17.54
C LYS A 104 -6.87 1.46 16.40
N ALA A 105 -7.91 2.27 16.53
CA ALA A 105 -8.95 2.37 15.51
C ALA A 105 -8.38 2.86 14.17
N LEU A 106 -7.49 3.87 14.18
CA LEU A 106 -6.79 4.36 12.99
C LEU A 106 -5.89 3.28 12.37
N GLN A 107 -5.13 2.54 13.20
CA GLN A 107 -4.31 1.42 12.74
C GLN A 107 -5.16 0.32 12.07
N SER A 108 -6.25 -0.11 12.72
CA SER A 108 -7.18 -1.12 12.19
C SER A 108 -7.85 -0.66 10.89
N LYS A 109 -8.26 0.61 10.82
CA LYS A 109 -8.84 1.19 9.59
C LYS A 109 -7.84 1.14 8.43
N LEU A 110 -6.58 1.48 8.67
CA LEU A 110 -5.54 1.41 7.65
C LEU A 110 -5.25 -0.04 7.23
N LEU A 111 -5.14 -0.98 8.17
CA LEU A 111 -4.95 -2.41 7.88
C LEU A 111 -6.07 -2.95 6.98
N LEU A 112 -7.33 -2.63 7.30
CA LEU A 112 -8.47 -3.02 6.48
C LEU A 112 -8.42 -2.40 5.08
N LYS A 113 -8.03 -1.12 4.97
CA LYS A 113 -7.91 -0.42 3.68
C LYS A 113 -6.82 -1.06 2.82
N LEU A 114 -5.61 -1.24 3.36
CA LEU A 114 -4.47 -1.84 2.64
C LEU A 114 -4.75 -3.30 2.28
N GLY A 115 -5.36 -4.06 3.19
CA GLY A 115 -5.71 -5.46 2.99
C GLY A 115 -6.81 -5.68 1.96
N LYS A 116 -7.46 -4.62 1.46
CA LYS A 116 -8.46 -4.66 0.39
C LYS A 116 -7.90 -4.23 -0.97
N LEU A 117 -6.69 -3.68 -1.07
CA LEU A 117 -6.13 -3.22 -2.33
C LEU A 117 -6.01 -4.39 -3.34
N ILE A 118 -6.35 -4.08 -4.60
CA ILE A 118 -6.32 -5.01 -5.74
C ILE A 118 -5.51 -4.45 -6.90
N ALA A 119 -5.80 -3.22 -7.34
CA ALA A 119 -5.16 -2.69 -8.54
C ALA A 119 -5.09 -1.16 -8.55
N ILE A 120 -4.32 -0.64 -9.50
CA ILE A 120 -4.25 0.78 -9.88
C ILE A 120 -4.10 0.83 -11.41
N PRO A 121 -4.76 1.75 -12.14
CA PRO A 121 -4.52 1.92 -13.56
C PRO A 121 -3.05 2.23 -13.82
N ARG A 122 -2.54 1.80 -14.97
CA ARG A 122 -1.20 2.17 -15.43
C ARG A 122 -1.18 3.65 -15.77
N TYR A 123 -0.04 4.28 -15.55
CA TYR A 123 0.10 5.72 -15.72
C TYR A 123 -0.25 6.18 -17.15
N SER A 124 0.13 5.40 -18.17
CA SER A 124 -0.25 5.70 -19.56
C SER A 124 -1.77 5.71 -19.76
N PHE A 125 -2.48 4.72 -19.22
CA PHE A 125 -3.94 4.65 -19.32
C PHE A 125 -4.62 5.79 -18.56
N TYR A 126 -4.10 6.14 -17.39
CA TYR A 126 -4.54 7.31 -16.63
C TYR A 126 -4.38 8.61 -17.43
N CYS A 127 -3.20 8.85 -18.01
CA CYS A 127 -2.93 10.04 -18.82
C CYS A 127 -3.79 10.10 -20.09
N ASP A 128 -3.98 8.97 -20.77
CA ASP A 128 -4.84 8.91 -21.96
C ASP A 128 -6.31 9.24 -21.63
N THR A 129 -6.77 8.86 -20.45
CA THR A 129 -8.12 9.18 -19.95
C THR A 129 -8.22 10.67 -19.59
N LEU A 130 -7.20 11.19 -18.90
CA LEU A 130 -7.10 12.62 -18.57
C LEU A 130 -7.12 13.49 -19.82
N ALA A 131 -6.32 13.14 -20.84
CA ALA A 131 -6.21 13.90 -22.08
C ALA A 131 -7.51 13.97 -22.87
N LYS A 132 -8.39 12.98 -22.69
CA LYS A 132 -9.71 12.95 -23.31
C LYS A 132 -10.77 13.74 -22.55
N ASN A 133 -10.44 14.29 -21.37
CA ASN A 133 -11.40 14.87 -20.41
C ASN A 133 -12.58 13.94 -20.17
N ASP A 134 -12.31 12.64 -20.10
CA ASP A 134 -13.34 11.65 -19.88
C ASP A 134 -13.47 11.41 -18.37
N ASP A 135 -14.61 11.75 -17.78
CA ASP A 135 -14.95 11.41 -16.38
C ASP A 135 -15.24 9.90 -16.21
N GLN A 136 -14.83 9.09 -17.18
CA GLN A 136 -15.08 7.67 -17.20
C GLN A 136 -14.38 6.97 -16.02
N PRO A 137 -15.12 6.17 -15.24
CA PRO A 137 -14.52 5.40 -14.16
C PRO A 137 -13.54 4.36 -14.70
N PHE A 138 -12.43 4.18 -13.98
CA PHE A 138 -11.49 3.09 -14.21
C PHE A 138 -12.10 1.76 -13.73
N VAL A 139 -12.79 1.09 -14.66
CA VAL A 139 -13.38 -0.23 -14.40
C VAL A 139 -12.31 -1.31 -14.54
N PHE A 140 -11.99 -1.97 -13.43
CA PHE A 140 -11.07 -3.11 -13.41
C PHE A 140 -11.76 -4.39 -13.88
N ARG A 141 -11.91 -4.51 -15.20
CA ARG A 141 -12.39 -5.75 -15.81
C ARG A 141 -11.35 -6.84 -15.65
N HIS A 142 -11.78 -7.98 -15.13
CA HIS A 142 -10.92 -9.10 -14.79
C HIS A 142 -11.67 -10.41 -14.97
N SER A 143 -10.92 -11.50 -15.05
CA SER A 143 -11.44 -12.86 -14.95
C SER A 143 -10.81 -13.55 -13.75
N LEU A 144 -11.31 -14.71 -13.38
CA LEU A 144 -10.72 -15.55 -12.33
C LEU A 144 -9.96 -16.71 -12.96
N LYS A 145 -8.89 -17.16 -12.28
CA LYS A 145 -8.22 -18.43 -12.61
C LYS A 145 -9.17 -19.60 -12.45
N ALA A 146 -8.88 -20.68 -13.19
CA ALA A 146 -9.56 -21.96 -13.01
C ALA A 146 -9.54 -22.42 -11.54
N GLY A 147 -10.68 -22.87 -11.03
CA GLY A 147 -10.89 -23.30 -9.64
C GLY A 147 -11.26 -22.17 -8.66
N ALA A 148 -11.29 -20.91 -9.11
CA ALA A 148 -11.70 -19.75 -8.32
C ALA A 148 -13.07 -19.18 -8.74
N GLU A 149 -13.75 -19.79 -9.72
CA GLU A 149 -15.07 -19.39 -10.21
C GLU A 149 -16.13 -19.41 -9.10
N LYS A 150 -15.93 -20.24 -8.07
CA LYS A 150 -16.77 -20.28 -6.86
C LYS A 150 -16.86 -18.94 -6.10
N PHE A 151 -15.97 -17.99 -6.37
CA PHE A 151 -16.02 -16.65 -5.78
C PHE A 151 -16.87 -15.68 -6.60
N GLU A 152 -17.23 -16.02 -7.84
CA GLU A 152 -18.04 -15.16 -8.70
C GLU A 152 -19.40 -14.85 -8.05
N GLY A 153 -19.81 -13.57 -8.08
CA GLY A 153 -21.00 -13.09 -7.37
C GLY A 153 -20.83 -12.82 -5.87
N TYR A 154 -19.78 -13.33 -5.23
CA TYR A 154 -19.53 -13.16 -3.79
C TYR A 154 -18.61 -11.98 -3.43
N TYR A 155 -18.19 -11.19 -4.41
CA TYR A 155 -17.37 -10.00 -4.17
C TYR A 155 -17.72 -8.86 -5.12
N LYS A 156 -17.40 -7.65 -4.68
CA LYS A 156 -17.44 -6.45 -5.52
C LYS A 156 -16.14 -5.67 -5.39
N LEU A 157 -15.66 -5.16 -6.51
CA LEU A 157 -14.52 -4.25 -6.55
C LEU A 157 -15.01 -2.82 -6.69
N THR A 158 -14.31 -1.88 -6.07
CA THR A 158 -14.52 -0.45 -6.31
C THR A 158 -14.12 -0.09 -7.74
N THR A 159 -14.76 0.92 -8.30
CA THR A 159 -14.28 1.59 -9.51
C THR A 159 -13.27 2.67 -9.12
N GLY A 160 -12.20 2.81 -9.90
CA GLY A 160 -11.28 3.93 -9.74
C GLY A 160 -11.83 5.19 -10.43
N THR A 161 -11.38 6.35 -9.98
CA THR A 161 -11.61 7.65 -10.66
C THR A 161 -10.28 8.38 -10.78
N MET A 162 -10.27 9.55 -11.45
CA MET A 162 -9.08 10.40 -11.55
C MET A 162 -8.51 10.74 -10.16
N ASP A 163 -9.38 11.14 -9.23
CA ASP A 163 -8.97 11.50 -7.87
C ASP A 163 -8.66 10.29 -6.97
N LYS A 164 -9.30 9.14 -7.24
CA LYS A 164 -9.19 7.93 -6.43
C LYS A 164 -8.96 6.72 -7.33
N PRO A 165 -7.76 6.57 -7.92
CA PRO A 165 -7.52 5.55 -8.93
C PRO A 165 -7.33 4.14 -8.36
N LEU A 166 -7.12 4.02 -7.04
CA LEU A 166 -6.94 2.74 -6.37
C LEU A 166 -8.22 1.90 -6.34
N ILE A 167 -8.09 0.65 -6.76
CA ILE A 167 -9.18 -0.32 -6.83
C ILE A 167 -9.03 -1.32 -5.69
N SER A 168 -10.12 -1.52 -4.96
CA SER A 168 -10.17 -2.30 -3.73
C SER A 168 -11.37 -3.24 -3.69
N ILE A 169 -11.30 -4.25 -2.83
CA ILE A 169 -12.45 -5.11 -2.50
C ILE A 169 -13.44 -4.30 -1.64
N ALA A 170 -14.58 -3.95 -2.22
CA ALA A 170 -15.68 -3.30 -1.50
C ALA A 170 -16.38 -4.34 -0.59
N GLU A 171 -16.83 -5.43 -1.21
CA GLU A 171 -17.59 -6.53 -0.62
C GLU A 171 -16.87 -7.85 -0.92
N CYS A 172 -16.88 -8.80 0.03
CA CYS A 172 -16.39 -10.17 -0.14
C CYS A 172 -17.02 -11.01 0.97
N GLU A 173 -18.04 -11.78 0.61
CA GLU A 173 -18.89 -12.57 1.50
C GLU A 173 -18.55 -14.06 1.39
N ALA A 174 -18.80 -14.84 2.44
CA ALA A 174 -18.50 -16.27 2.42
C ALA A 174 -19.16 -16.94 1.19
N PRO A 175 -18.42 -17.77 0.43
CA PRO A 175 -17.12 -18.37 0.74
C PRO A 175 -15.87 -17.59 0.28
N CYS A 176 -16.01 -16.33 -0.14
CA CYS A 176 -14.91 -15.48 -0.63
C CYS A 176 -13.84 -15.23 0.44
N ASP A 177 -12.63 -15.74 0.20
CA ASP A 177 -11.43 -15.34 0.94
C ASP A 177 -10.68 -14.26 0.15
N LYS A 178 -10.47 -13.09 0.77
CA LYS A 178 -9.84 -11.92 0.12
C LYS A 178 -8.43 -12.20 -0.40
N ARG A 179 -7.65 -13.02 0.31
CA ARG A 179 -6.26 -13.34 -0.07
C ARG A 179 -6.26 -14.27 -1.28
N LEU A 180 -7.10 -15.31 -1.24
CA LEU A 180 -7.27 -16.24 -2.36
C LEU A 180 -7.84 -15.52 -3.58
N LEU A 181 -8.91 -14.75 -3.41
CA LEU A 181 -9.51 -13.92 -4.47
C LEU A 181 -8.44 -13.06 -5.14
N ARG A 182 -7.67 -12.28 -4.37
CA ARG A 182 -6.58 -11.45 -4.91
C ARG A 182 -5.62 -12.29 -5.75
N SER A 183 -5.16 -13.44 -5.26
CA SER A 183 -4.22 -14.30 -6.02
C SER A 183 -4.83 -14.90 -7.29
N SER A 184 -6.15 -15.07 -7.33
CA SER A 184 -6.90 -15.69 -8.42
C SER A 184 -7.37 -14.72 -9.50
N ILE A 185 -7.44 -13.43 -9.24
CA ILE A 185 -7.79 -12.40 -10.23
C ILE A 185 -6.74 -12.35 -11.35
N LEU A 186 -7.18 -12.56 -12.59
CA LEU A 186 -6.45 -12.32 -13.84
C LEU A 186 -6.88 -10.97 -14.40
N HIS A 187 -5.94 -10.13 -14.84
CA HIS A 187 -6.28 -8.77 -15.28
C HIS A 187 -5.57 -8.40 -16.57
N ASN A 188 -6.06 -7.32 -17.18
CA ASN A 188 -5.40 -6.71 -18.32
C ASN A 188 -4.14 -5.94 -17.88
N PHE A 189 -2.99 -6.59 -17.96
CA PHE A 189 -1.68 -6.02 -17.64
C PHE A 189 -1.31 -4.79 -18.50
N LYS A 190 -2.02 -4.53 -19.62
CA LYS A 190 -1.80 -3.31 -20.41
C LYS A 190 -2.40 -2.08 -19.74
N LEU A 191 -3.49 -2.24 -18.99
CA LEU A 191 -4.28 -1.13 -18.44
C LEU A 191 -4.09 -0.94 -16.94
N PHE A 192 -3.75 -2.00 -16.20
CA PHE A 192 -3.63 -1.93 -14.74
C PHE A 192 -2.36 -2.59 -14.23
N HIS A 193 -1.88 -2.09 -13.09
CA HIS A 193 -1.04 -2.84 -12.18
C HIS A 193 -1.90 -3.50 -11.13
N LYS A 194 -1.60 -4.76 -10.82
CA LYS A 194 -2.18 -5.49 -9.70
C LYS A 194 -1.22 -5.49 -8.51
N PHE A 195 -1.79 -5.22 -7.34
CA PHE A 195 -1.15 -5.47 -6.05
C PHE A 195 -1.29 -6.96 -5.72
N ASP A 196 -0.21 -7.70 -5.86
CA ASP A 196 -0.11 -9.12 -5.56
C ASP A 196 0.73 -9.35 -4.30
N LYS A 197 0.61 -10.54 -3.68
CA LYS A 197 1.35 -10.90 -2.46
C LYS A 197 1.39 -9.80 -1.39
N VAL A 198 0.21 -9.24 -1.08
CA VAL A 198 0.09 -8.19 -0.05
C VAL A 198 0.32 -8.79 1.33
N GLU A 199 1.29 -8.23 2.04
CA GLU A 199 1.65 -8.59 3.41
C GLU A 199 1.53 -7.34 4.30
N LEU A 200 0.94 -7.54 5.48
CA LEU A 200 0.71 -6.47 6.45
C LEU A 200 1.31 -6.87 7.79
N PHE A 201 2.08 -5.97 8.38
CA PHE A 201 2.69 -6.20 9.70
C PHE A 201 2.41 -5.01 10.62
N THR A 202 2.25 -5.30 11.91
CA THR A 202 2.16 -4.28 12.95
C THR A 202 3.31 -4.42 13.93
N ASN A 203 3.67 -3.33 14.61
CA ASN A 203 4.78 -3.36 15.56
C ASN A 203 4.49 -4.19 16.83
N ARG A 204 3.21 -4.49 17.13
CA ARG A 204 2.84 -5.37 18.24
C ARG A 204 3.46 -6.76 18.11
N GLU A 205 3.74 -7.20 16.89
CA GLU A 205 4.33 -8.51 16.60
C GLU A 205 5.87 -8.49 16.50
N ARG A 206 6.54 -7.35 16.77
CA ARG A 206 8.01 -7.19 16.67
C ARG A 206 8.61 -7.60 15.30
N ASN A 207 7.81 -7.56 14.23
CA ASN A 207 8.23 -7.98 12.88
C ASN A 207 8.72 -6.85 11.98
N LEU A 208 8.61 -5.58 12.41
CA LEU A 208 9.09 -4.42 11.63
C LEU A 208 10.60 -4.51 11.33
N SER A 209 11.37 -5.13 12.22
CA SER A 209 12.80 -5.37 12.01
C SER A 209 13.07 -6.29 10.81
N LYS A 210 12.24 -7.31 10.55
CA LYS A 210 12.47 -8.20 9.40
C LYS A 210 12.25 -7.50 8.06
N VAL A 211 11.32 -6.55 8.01
CA VAL A 211 10.97 -5.80 6.78
C VAL A 211 11.98 -4.68 6.49
N PHE A 212 12.62 -4.10 7.52
CA PHE A 212 13.45 -2.90 7.35
C PHE A 212 14.91 -3.02 7.86
N ILE A 213 15.26 -3.99 8.72
CA ILE A 213 16.62 -4.17 9.29
C ILE A 213 17.45 -5.19 8.50
N ASN A 214 16.86 -6.19 7.85
CA ASN A 214 17.62 -7.15 7.00
C ASN A 214 18.02 -6.57 5.62
N GLY A 215 17.86 -5.27 5.43
CA GLY A 215 18.27 -4.54 4.22
C GLY A 215 18.87 -3.17 4.56
N LEU A 216 19.53 -3.07 5.72
CA LEU A 216 20.51 -2.02 6.03
C LEU A 216 21.91 -2.63 5.84
#